data_AF-J9T131-F1
#
_entry.id   AF-J9T131-F1
#
_cell.length_a   1.000
_cell.length_b   1.000
_cell.length_c   1.000
_cell.angle_alpha   90.00
_cell.angle_beta   90.00
_cell.angle_gamma   90.00
#
_symmetry.space_group_name_H-M   'P 1'
#
loop_
_entity.id
_entity.type
_entity.pdbx_description
1 polymer ?
#
loop_
_entity_poly.entity_id
_entity_poly.type
_entity_poly.pdbx_seq_one_letter_code
_entity_poly.pdbx_strand_id
1 'polypeptide(L)'
;YWHYHDHVVGTGHGTGGIRKGLYGPVIVRRKGDVLPDPTHTIVFNNMLINNRPAHSGPNFEIAVGDRVQFVMITHCEYYHTFHMHGHRCADNRTGMLTGPDYPSQVVDNKIVGPADSFGIQVIAGEGVGEGAWMYHCHVQSH
;
A
#
# COMPACT_ATOMS: atom_id res chain seq x y z
N TYR A 1 -2.73 3.97 -9.43
CA TYR A 1 -3.56 3.63 -8.26
C TYR A 1 -4.10 4.93 -7.71
N TRP A 2 -5.33 4.94 -7.26
CA TRP A 2 -6.04 6.13 -6.80
C TRP A 2 -6.81 5.79 -5.52
N HIS A 3 -7.46 6.78 -4.93
CA HIS A 3 -8.33 6.62 -3.78
C HIS A 3 -9.49 7.62 -3.82
N TYR A 4 -10.52 7.37 -3.02
CA TYR A 4 -11.59 8.31 -2.73
C TYR A 4 -11.63 8.56 -1.21
N HIS A 5 -12.12 9.72 -0.81
CA HIS A 5 -12.36 10.03 0.61
C HIS A 5 -13.44 11.11 0.78
N ASP A 6 -13.94 11.24 2.01
CA ASP A 6 -14.80 12.37 2.41
C ASP A 6 -14.04 13.70 2.39
N HIS A 7 -14.75 14.79 2.10
CA HIS A 7 -14.18 16.14 2.04
C HIS A 7 -14.94 17.17 2.90
N VAL A 8 -15.97 16.78 3.66
CA VAL A 8 -16.82 17.75 4.39
C VAL A 8 -17.07 17.42 5.85
N VAL A 9 -16.82 16.20 6.32
CA VAL A 9 -17.07 15.83 7.72
C VAL A 9 -15.97 16.42 8.61
N GLY A 10 -16.40 17.24 9.58
CA GLY A 10 -15.55 17.85 10.61
C GLY A 10 -14.86 19.15 10.17
N THR A 11 -14.37 19.24 8.93
CA THR A 11 -13.75 20.46 8.36
C THR A 11 -14.11 20.59 6.88
N GLY A 12 -13.84 21.74 6.26
CA GLY A 12 -13.95 21.93 4.80
C GLY A 12 -12.99 21.09 3.96
N HIS A 13 -12.11 20.31 4.60
CA HIS A 13 -11.18 19.38 3.96
C HIS A 13 -11.40 17.92 4.43
N GLY A 14 -12.54 17.61 5.05
CA GLY A 14 -12.91 16.23 5.43
C GLY A 14 -12.04 15.60 6.53
N THR A 15 -11.31 16.40 7.32
CA THR A 15 -10.38 15.88 8.33
C THR A 15 -11.05 14.93 9.32
N GLY A 16 -12.31 15.20 9.67
CA GLY A 16 -13.10 14.36 10.57
C GLY A 16 -13.53 13.05 9.92
N GLY A 17 -13.93 13.07 8.64
CA GLY A 17 -14.34 11.89 7.89
C GLY A 17 -13.19 10.94 7.64
N ILE A 18 -12.07 11.45 7.12
CA ILE A 18 -10.85 10.67 6.86
C ILE A 18 -10.36 9.99 8.15
N ARG A 19 -10.25 10.75 9.25
CA ARG A 19 -9.83 10.20 10.55
C ARG A 19 -10.74 9.08 11.05
N LYS A 20 -12.03 9.13 10.72
CA LYS A 20 -13.03 8.13 11.12
C LYS A 20 -13.18 6.96 10.14
N GLY A 21 -12.45 6.94 9.03
CA GLY A 21 -12.45 5.80 8.10
C GLY A 21 -13.18 6.03 6.78
N LEU A 22 -13.59 7.25 6.44
CA LEU A 22 -14.23 7.55 5.16
C LEU A 22 -13.18 7.71 4.04
N TYR A 23 -12.52 6.62 3.70
CA TYR A 23 -11.55 6.50 2.61
C TYR A 23 -11.69 5.14 1.91
N GLY A 24 -11.19 5.00 0.69
CA GLY A 24 -11.10 3.71 0.03
C GLY A 24 -10.33 3.72 -1.29
N PRO A 25 -9.91 2.54 -1.78
CA PRO A 25 -9.06 2.42 -2.96
C PRO A 25 -9.87 2.56 -4.26
N VAL A 26 -9.21 3.09 -5.29
CA VAL A 26 -9.70 3.08 -6.67
C VAL A 26 -8.59 2.58 -7.59
N ILE A 27 -8.88 1.57 -8.40
CA ILE A 27 -7.95 1.05 -9.40
C ILE A 27 -8.54 1.27 -10.78
N VAL A 28 -7.87 2.10 -11.57
CA VAL A 28 -8.16 2.25 -13.00
C VAL A 28 -7.08 1.49 -13.77
N ARG A 29 -7.49 0.46 -14.52
CA ARG A 29 -6.57 -0.40 -15.27
C ARG A 29 -6.46 0.05 -16.72
N ARG A 30 -5.25 -0.02 -17.27
CA ARG A 30 -5.03 0.08 -18.71
C ARG A 30 -5.33 -1.28 -19.35
N LYS A 31 -5.81 -1.28 -20.60
CA LYS A 31 -5.90 -2.52 -21.39
C LYS A 31 -4.53 -3.21 -21.41
N GLY A 32 -4.50 -4.50 -21.07
CA GLY A 32 -3.28 -5.31 -21.00
C GLY A 32 -2.57 -5.27 -19.64
N ASP A 33 -3.06 -4.52 -18.64
CA ASP A 33 -2.53 -4.61 -17.29
C ASP A 33 -2.75 -6.01 -16.72
N VAL A 34 -1.72 -6.56 -16.09
CA VAL A 34 -1.77 -7.85 -15.41
C VAL A 34 -2.74 -7.76 -14.22
N LEU A 35 -3.62 -8.74 -14.11
CA LEU A 35 -4.56 -8.86 -12.99
C LEU A 35 -3.92 -9.70 -11.87
N PRO A 36 -4.13 -9.32 -10.60
CA PRO A 36 -3.72 -10.13 -9.46
C PRO A 36 -4.76 -11.20 -9.12
N ASP A 37 -4.38 -12.11 -8.23
CA ASP A 37 -5.26 -13.08 -7.59
C ASP A 37 -6.07 -12.39 -6.47
N PRO A 38 -5.48 -11.98 -5.32
CA PRO A 38 -6.13 -11.05 -4.39
C PRO A 38 -5.63 -9.60 -4.54
N THR A 39 -6.49 -8.66 -4.15
CA THR A 39 -6.12 -7.25 -3.93
C THR A 39 -6.38 -6.88 -2.47
N HIS A 40 -5.36 -6.39 -1.79
CA HIS A 40 -5.44 -5.91 -0.42
C HIS A 40 -5.19 -4.40 -0.36
N THR A 41 -5.80 -3.73 0.61
CA THR A 41 -5.61 -2.29 0.82
C THR A 41 -5.01 -2.03 2.18
N ILE A 42 -3.97 -1.21 2.21
CA ILE A 42 -3.25 -0.77 3.39
C ILE A 42 -3.31 0.75 3.42
N VAL A 43 -3.93 1.29 4.47
CA VAL A 43 -4.07 2.73 4.69
C VAL A 43 -3.34 3.10 5.97
N PHE A 44 -2.26 3.86 5.86
CA PHE A 44 -1.67 4.52 7.02
C PHE A 44 -2.46 5.81 7.30
N ASN A 45 -3.32 5.77 8.31
CA ASN A 45 -4.16 6.88 8.70
C ASN A 45 -3.74 7.38 10.09
N ASN A 46 -2.96 8.46 10.13
CA ASN A 46 -2.15 8.78 11.30
C ASN A 46 -1.35 7.54 11.76
N MET A 47 -1.39 7.21 13.05
CA MET A 47 -0.63 6.11 13.66
C MET A 47 -1.34 4.76 13.57
N LEU A 48 -2.37 4.62 12.72
CA LEU A 48 -3.16 3.41 12.59
C LEU A 48 -3.07 2.85 11.17
N ILE A 49 -3.10 1.53 11.07
CA ILE A 49 -3.25 0.83 9.79
C ILE A 49 -4.72 0.44 9.64
N ASN A 50 -5.39 0.93 8.60
CA ASN A 50 -6.82 0.71 8.35
C ASN A 50 -7.70 1.01 9.58
N ASN A 51 -7.36 2.05 10.34
CA ASN A 51 -8.02 2.43 11.60
C ASN A 51 -8.05 1.33 12.69
N ARG A 52 -7.19 0.31 12.58
CA ARG A 52 -7.09 -0.74 13.60
C ARG A 52 -6.22 -0.32 14.78
N PRO A 53 -6.46 -0.82 16.00
CA PRO A 53 -5.59 -0.61 17.14
C PRO A 53 -4.13 -1.02 16.86
N ALA A 54 -3.18 -0.42 17.59
CA ALA A 54 -1.77 -0.78 17.48
C ALA A 54 -1.56 -2.30 17.68
N HIS A 55 -0.62 -2.88 16.92
CA HIS A 55 -0.28 -4.31 16.97
C HIS A 55 -1.45 -5.28 16.70
N SER A 56 -2.44 -4.88 15.90
CA SER A 56 -3.62 -5.73 15.60
C SER A 56 -3.82 -6.04 14.10
N GLY A 57 -2.72 -6.01 13.35
CA GLY A 57 -2.71 -6.23 11.89
C GLY A 57 -3.17 -4.99 11.10
N PRO A 58 -3.84 -5.18 9.94
CA PRO A 58 -4.38 -6.43 9.41
C PRO A 58 -3.31 -7.41 8.91
N ASN A 59 -3.59 -8.71 9.01
CA ASN A 59 -2.76 -9.75 8.39
C ASN A 59 -3.38 -10.14 7.04
N PHE A 60 -2.54 -10.51 6.09
CA PHE A 60 -2.96 -11.01 4.78
C PHE A 60 -2.32 -12.39 4.57
N GLU A 61 -3.15 -13.40 4.32
CA GLU A 61 -2.71 -14.77 4.07
C GLU A 61 -2.80 -15.04 2.57
N ILE A 62 -1.66 -15.36 1.97
CA ILE A 62 -1.49 -15.50 0.51
C ILE A 62 -0.63 -16.74 0.27
N ALA A 63 -1.00 -17.58 -0.69
CA ALA A 63 -0.22 -18.78 -1.00
C ALA A 63 1.06 -18.41 -1.77
N VAL A 64 2.14 -19.18 -1.57
CA VAL A 64 3.37 -18.97 -2.33
C VAL A 64 3.12 -19.15 -3.82
N GLY A 65 3.64 -18.22 -4.62
CA GLY A 65 3.45 -18.16 -6.06
C GLY A 65 2.25 -17.33 -6.51
N ASP A 66 1.31 -17.00 -5.61
CA ASP A 66 0.17 -16.13 -5.95
C ASP A 66 0.65 -14.73 -6.32
N ARG A 67 -0.01 -14.13 -7.30
CA ARG A 67 0.19 -12.72 -7.65
C ARG A 67 -0.71 -11.87 -6.79
N VAL A 68 -0.17 -11.29 -5.74
CA VAL A 68 -0.92 -10.39 -4.85
C VAL A 68 -0.73 -8.93 -5.25
N GLN A 69 -1.82 -8.16 -5.23
CA GLN A 69 -1.80 -6.70 -5.37
C GLN A 69 -2.02 -6.02 -4.03
N PHE A 70 -1.21 -5.01 -3.74
CA PHE A 70 -1.43 -4.10 -2.62
C PHE A 70 -1.71 -2.69 -3.14
N VAL A 71 -2.77 -2.07 -2.63
CA VAL A 71 -3.02 -0.63 -2.76
C VAL A 71 -2.63 0.03 -1.45
N MET A 72 -1.66 0.94 -1.50
CA MET A 72 -1.16 1.64 -0.33
C MET A 72 -1.60 3.11 -0.41
N ILE A 73 -2.25 3.59 0.66
CA ILE A 73 -2.76 4.96 0.78
C ILE A 73 -2.26 5.53 2.10
N THR A 74 -1.93 6.82 2.14
CA THR A 74 -1.60 7.52 3.40
C THR A 74 -2.56 8.68 3.62
N HIS A 75 -2.96 8.91 4.87
CA HIS A 75 -3.91 9.95 5.25
C HIS A 75 -3.55 10.62 6.59
N CYS A 76 -4.19 11.77 6.80
CA CYS A 76 -4.07 12.65 7.96
C CYS A 76 -2.73 13.40 8.08
N GLU A 77 -2.01 13.32 9.20
CA GLU A 77 -1.04 14.38 9.56
C GLU A 77 0.42 13.98 9.39
N TYR A 78 0.73 12.69 9.39
CA TYR A 78 2.10 12.19 9.43
C TYR A 78 2.58 11.72 8.06
N TYR A 79 3.89 11.91 7.81
CA TYR A 79 4.58 11.15 6.79
C TYR A 79 4.90 9.75 7.35
N HIS A 80 5.04 8.78 6.46
CA HIS A 80 5.42 7.42 6.78
C HIS A 80 6.42 6.87 5.76
N THR A 81 7.00 5.72 6.07
CA THR A 81 7.76 4.92 5.11
C THR A 81 7.17 3.51 5.07
N PHE A 82 6.48 3.15 3.99
CA PHE A 82 5.90 1.82 3.85
C PHE A 82 7.01 0.82 3.47
N HIS A 83 7.18 -0.21 4.29
CA HIS A 83 8.16 -1.28 4.08
C HIS A 83 7.51 -2.67 4.11
N MET A 84 8.00 -3.59 3.26
CA MET A 84 7.60 -4.99 3.24
C MET A 84 8.82 -5.90 3.22
N HIS A 85 8.89 -6.82 4.18
CA HIS A 85 9.98 -7.78 4.29
C HIS A 85 9.91 -8.82 3.16
N GLY A 86 11.06 -9.25 2.66
CA GLY A 86 11.18 -10.32 1.67
C GLY A 86 10.70 -9.98 0.25
N HIS A 87 10.02 -8.85 0.05
CA HIS A 87 9.39 -8.47 -1.21
C HIS A 87 9.86 -7.09 -1.66
N ARG A 88 9.86 -6.86 -2.97
CA ARG A 88 10.26 -5.60 -3.60
C ARG A 88 9.40 -5.33 -4.82
N CYS A 89 9.38 -4.08 -5.28
CA CYS A 89 8.58 -3.64 -6.41
C CYS A 89 9.31 -2.54 -7.18
N ALA A 90 8.93 -2.31 -8.42
CA ALA A 90 9.40 -1.14 -9.16
C ALA A 90 8.63 0.11 -8.72
N ASP A 91 9.31 1.23 -8.47
CA ASP A 91 8.68 2.52 -8.15
C ASP A 91 8.14 3.18 -9.42
N ASN A 92 7.02 2.64 -9.91
CA ASN A 92 6.31 3.11 -11.09
C ASN A 92 4.82 2.81 -10.99
N ARG A 93 4.08 3.11 -12.06
CA ARG A 93 2.61 2.95 -12.12
C ARG A 93 2.11 1.57 -11.70
N THR A 94 2.83 0.49 -12.02
CA THR A 94 2.34 -0.90 -11.86
C THR A 94 3.04 -1.67 -10.74
N GLY A 95 4.14 -1.16 -10.17
CA GLY A 95 4.96 -1.94 -9.25
C GLY A 95 5.87 -2.95 -9.94
N MET A 96 5.93 -2.96 -11.27
CA MET A 96 6.62 -3.96 -12.09
C MET A 96 7.44 -3.27 -13.18
N LEU A 97 8.65 -3.76 -13.44
CA LEU A 97 9.42 -3.32 -14.61
C LEU A 97 8.79 -3.90 -15.88
N THR A 98 8.72 -3.09 -16.92
CA THR A 98 8.16 -3.48 -18.23
C THR A 98 9.23 -3.98 -19.21
N GLY A 99 10.49 -4.08 -18.77
CA GLY A 99 11.63 -4.55 -19.55
C GLY A 99 12.97 -4.17 -18.91
N PRO A 100 14.09 -4.68 -19.45
CA PRO A 100 15.43 -4.43 -18.90
C PRO A 100 15.88 -2.97 -18.98
N ASP A 101 15.36 -2.21 -19.94
CA ASP A 101 15.78 -0.82 -20.20
C ASP A 101 14.99 0.22 -19.37
N TYR A 102 14.09 -0.22 -18.48
CA TYR A 102 13.28 0.71 -17.70
C TYR A 102 14.03 1.24 -16.47
N PRO A 103 14.16 2.57 -16.30
CA PRO A 103 15.02 3.17 -15.28
C PRO A 103 14.36 3.27 -13.89
N SER A 104 13.16 2.71 -13.70
CA SER A 104 12.45 2.78 -12.43
C SER A 104 13.26 2.07 -11.34
N GLN A 105 13.41 2.73 -10.18
CA GLN A 105 14.05 2.12 -9.03
C GLN A 105 13.28 0.87 -8.59
N VAL A 106 14.00 -0.16 -8.14
CA VAL A 106 13.40 -1.30 -7.45
C VAL A 106 13.58 -1.07 -5.96
N VAL A 107 12.46 -1.02 -5.24
CA VAL A 107 12.40 -0.61 -3.84
C VAL A 107 11.56 -1.59 -3.02
N ASP A 108 11.89 -1.70 -1.73
CA ASP A 108 11.11 -2.38 -0.69
C ASP A 108 10.63 -1.41 0.40
N ASN A 109 11.05 -0.15 0.33
CA ASN A 109 10.69 0.92 1.25
C ASN A 109 10.41 2.22 0.50
N LYS A 110 9.27 2.86 0.76
CA LYS A 110 8.86 4.10 0.09
C LYS A 110 8.31 5.13 1.09
N ILE A 111 8.85 6.34 1.06
CA ILE A 111 8.28 7.47 1.80
C ILE A 111 6.95 7.91 1.18
N VAL A 112 5.96 8.19 2.02
CA VAL A 112 4.60 8.59 1.64
C VAL A 112 4.08 9.65 2.60
N GLY A 113 3.35 10.63 2.07
CA GLY A 113 2.68 11.68 2.82
C GLY A 113 1.16 11.61 2.71
N PRO A 114 0.44 12.50 3.42
CA PRO A 114 -1.02 12.54 3.37
C PRO A 114 -1.57 12.70 1.95
N ALA A 115 -2.57 11.88 1.63
CA ALA A 115 -3.23 11.71 0.33
C ALA A 115 -2.38 11.06 -0.77
N ASP A 116 -1.15 10.62 -0.50
CA ASP A 116 -0.42 9.77 -1.44
C ASP A 116 -1.11 8.42 -1.62
N SER A 117 -1.08 7.90 -2.85
CA SER A 117 -1.45 6.52 -3.13
C SER A 117 -0.55 5.92 -4.20
N PHE A 118 -0.22 4.65 -4.01
CA PHE A 118 0.46 3.83 -5.00
C PHE A 118 -0.03 2.39 -4.89
N GLY A 119 0.48 1.53 -5.76
CA GLY A 119 0.19 0.12 -5.64
C GLY A 119 1.22 -0.72 -6.32
N ILE A 120 1.31 -1.96 -5.84
CA ILE A 120 2.35 -2.90 -6.22
C ILE A 120 1.70 -4.24 -6.50
N GLN A 121 2.34 -5.03 -7.35
CA GLN A 121 2.08 -6.46 -7.44
C GLN A 121 3.38 -7.20 -7.17
N VAL A 122 3.30 -8.26 -6.38
CA VAL A 122 4.42 -9.14 -6.09
C VAL A 122 3.98 -10.59 -6.27
N ILE A 123 4.94 -11.46 -6.56
CA ILE A 123 4.74 -12.90 -6.47
C ILE A 123 5.08 -13.30 -5.03
N ALA A 124 4.09 -13.82 -4.30
CA ALA A 124 4.26 -14.15 -2.89
C ALA A 124 5.36 -15.20 -2.70
N GLY A 125 6.37 -14.87 -1.87
CA GLY A 125 7.49 -15.77 -1.59
C GLY A 125 8.50 -15.93 -2.73
N GLU A 126 8.47 -15.10 -3.77
CA GLU A 126 9.42 -15.19 -4.89
C GLU A 126 10.88 -15.08 -4.42
N GLY A 127 11.62 -16.18 -4.55
CA GLY A 127 13.03 -16.27 -4.15
C GLY A 127 13.28 -16.22 -2.63
N VAL A 128 12.23 -16.12 -1.81
CA VAL A 128 12.34 -16.03 -0.33
C VAL A 128 11.54 -17.10 0.41
N GLY A 129 10.58 -17.76 -0.25
CA GLY A 129 9.81 -18.87 0.31
C GLY A 129 8.65 -18.45 1.23
N GLU A 130 8.08 -19.46 1.89
CA GLU A 130 7.00 -19.29 2.88
C GLU A 130 7.49 -18.57 4.14
N GLY A 131 6.60 -17.82 4.80
CA GLY A 131 6.92 -17.17 6.07
C GLY A 131 5.91 -16.14 6.52
N ALA A 132 6.05 -15.71 7.78
CA ALA A 132 5.34 -14.56 8.33
C ALA A 132 6.12 -13.28 8.01
N TRP A 133 5.96 -12.78 6.78
CA TRP A 133 6.65 -11.60 6.29
C TRP A 133 6.00 -10.32 6.82
N MET A 134 6.75 -9.52 7.58
CA MET A 134 6.23 -8.28 8.14
C MET A 134 6.06 -7.21 7.06
N TYR A 135 5.04 -6.37 7.22
CA TYR A 135 5.01 -5.04 6.64
C TYR A 135 4.78 -4.04 7.76
N HIS A 136 5.42 -2.88 7.70
CA HIS A 136 5.31 -1.87 8.74
C HIS A 136 5.71 -0.49 8.23
N CYS A 137 5.37 0.53 9.02
CA CYS A 137 6.00 1.84 8.89
C CYS A 137 7.46 1.73 9.36
N HIS A 138 8.42 2.26 8.60
CA HIS A 138 9.84 2.19 8.97
C HIS A 138 10.33 3.44 9.73
N VAL A 139 9.45 4.41 10.01
CA VAL A 139 9.74 5.43 11.03
C VAL A 139 9.78 4.73 12.39
N GLN A 140 10.93 4.75 13.05
CA GLN A 140 11.22 3.85 14.18
C GLN A 140 10.25 3.93 15.37
N SER A 141 9.61 5.07 15.59
CA SER A 141 8.65 5.27 16.69
C SER A 141 7.19 4.98 16.29
N HIS A 142 6.92 4.71 15.02
CA HIS A 142 5.58 4.46 14.49
C HIS A 142 5.18 2.98 14.60
#